data_AF-A0A2V8UAX5-F1
#
_entry.id   AF-A0A2V8UAX5-F1
#
_cell.length_a   1.000
_cell.length_b   1.000
_cell.length_c   1.000
_cell.angle_alpha   90.00
_cell.angle_beta   90.00
_cell.angle_gamma   90.00
#
_symmetry.space_group_name_H-M   'P 1'
#
loop_
_entity.id
_entity.type
_entity.pdbx_description
1 polymer ?
#
loop_
_entity_poly.entity_id
_entity_poly.type
_entity_poly.pdbx_seq_one_letter_code
_entity_poly.pdbx_strand_id
1 'polypeptide(L)'
;MLRLPTPDGDNPLALQRILALRKLYCAGNYWERQRNVSNVSSPLVRMLNVGFLASSVFPYTQELGPQHLPLAADIAGLRFYRVPDPLPRFFLVRRLHLVNGPDEASSYLGRADFAPGEEAVVESQELRPDGPLGGGTVQVELYSANRIELDVVADGRAFLASSETLYAGWTATINGKPARFHMTNGVFRGLMLDGGVNRIVMTYWPER
;
A
#
# COMPACT_ATOMS: atom_id res chain seq x y z
N MET A 1 -0.78 24.24 4.81
CA MET A 1 -0.91 22.77 4.87
C MET A 1 0.20 22.19 4.00
N LEU A 2 1.23 21.60 4.62
CA LEU A 2 2.33 20.96 3.88
C LEU A 2 1.75 19.73 3.17
N ARG A 3 1.88 19.62 1.85
CA ARG A 3 1.36 18.50 1.04
C ARG A 3 2.17 17.21 1.25
N LEU A 4 2.48 16.89 2.50
CA LEU A 4 3.17 15.66 2.89
C LEU A 4 2.11 14.59 3.08
N PRO A 5 2.13 13.50 2.30
CA PRO A 5 1.28 12.34 2.58
C PRO A 5 1.67 11.78 3.95
N THR A 6 0.72 11.68 4.88
CA THR A 6 0.94 11.09 6.20
C THR A 6 0.15 9.78 6.35
N PRO A 7 0.75 8.72 6.92
CA PRO A 7 0.04 7.47 7.18
C PRO A 7 -1.00 7.62 8.30
N ASP A 8 -0.78 8.53 9.25
CA ASP A 8 -1.68 8.81 10.39
C ASP A 8 -2.98 9.52 9.95
N GLY A 9 -2.94 10.18 8.79
CA GLY A 9 -3.97 10.92 8.05
C GLY A 9 -5.27 11.28 8.78
N ASP A 10 -5.46 12.59 8.96
CA ASP A 10 -6.76 13.22 9.23
C ASP A 10 -7.62 13.17 7.96
N ASN A 11 -8.53 12.18 7.86
CA ASN A 11 -9.48 12.10 6.76
C ASN A 11 -10.87 11.69 7.27
N PRO A 12 -11.82 12.64 7.39
CA PRO A 12 -13.20 12.34 7.83
C PRO A 12 -13.98 11.47 6.84
N LEU A 13 -13.47 11.31 5.61
CA LEU A 13 -14.03 10.48 4.55
C LEU A 13 -13.17 9.23 4.30
N ALA A 14 -12.33 8.83 5.28
CA ALA A 14 -11.56 7.61 5.18
C ALA A 14 -12.48 6.40 5.00
N LEU A 15 -12.16 5.53 4.03
CA LEU A 15 -12.87 4.27 3.89
C LEU A 15 -12.71 3.41 5.14
N GLN A 16 -13.75 2.70 5.54
CA GLN A 16 -13.71 1.77 6.68
C GLN A 16 -12.56 0.77 6.57
N ARG A 17 -12.21 0.34 5.35
CA ARG A 17 -11.07 -0.53 5.04
C ARG A 17 -9.70 0.12 5.35
N ILE A 18 -9.55 1.43 5.16
CA ILE A 18 -8.33 2.16 5.57
C ILE A 18 -8.22 2.15 7.10
N LEU A 19 -9.33 2.40 7.80
CA LEU A 19 -9.36 2.38 9.26
C LEU A 19 -9.07 0.98 9.83
N ALA A 20 -9.57 -0.07 9.18
CA ALA A 20 -9.27 -1.46 9.52
C ALA A 20 -7.78 -1.79 9.34
N LEU A 21 -7.20 -1.45 8.17
CA LEU A 21 -5.77 -1.64 7.91
C LEU A 21 -4.90 -0.94 8.95
N ARG A 22 -5.24 0.30 9.33
CA ARG A 22 -4.51 1.07 10.36
C ARG A 22 -4.49 0.39 11.72
N LYS A 23 -5.51 -0.42 12.08
CA LYS A 23 -5.49 -1.18 13.35
C LYS A 23 -4.30 -2.14 13.46
N LEU A 24 -3.72 -2.54 12.34
CA LEU A 24 -2.62 -3.50 12.31
C LEU A 24 -1.27 -2.88 12.70
N TYR A 25 -1.13 -1.55 12.70
CA TYR A 25 0.13 -0.88 13.02
C TYR A 25 0.01 0.41 13.84
N CYS A 26 -1.20 0.94 14.06
CA CYS A 26 -1.46 2.09 14.93
C CYS A 26 -2.18 1.70 16.22
N ALA A 27 -1.95 2.44 17.29
CA ALA A 27 -2.72 2.37 18.54
C ALA A 27 -3.97 3.27 18.46
N GLY A 28 -4.81 3.24 19.51
CA GLY A 28 -5.98 4.13 19.63
C GLY A 28 -7.31 3.51 19.19
N ASN A 29 -8.40 4.25 19.43
CA ASN A 29 -9.76 3.82 19.14
C ASN A 29 -10.13 3.98 17.65
N TYR A 30 -11.15 3.22 17.21
CA TYR A 30 -11.54 3.18 15.79
C TYR A 30 -12.00 4.53 15.22
N TRP A 31 -12.60 5.38 16.05
CA TRP A 31 -13.16 6.69 15.68
C TRP A 31 -12.20 7.86 15.93
N GLU A 32 -10.95 7.59 16.35
CA GLU A 32 -9.97 8.65 16.54
C GLU A 32 -9.54 9.24 15.19
N ARG A 33 -9.55 10.57 15.13
CA ARG A 33 -9.23 11.37 13.94
C ARG A 33 -7.78 11.18 13.48
N GLN A 34 -6.88 10.90 14.42
CA GLN A 34 -5.48 10.59 14.18
C GLN A 34 -5.12 9.38 15.03
N ARG A 35 -4.49 8.38 14.42
CA ARG A 35 -3.98 7.19 15.11
C ARG A 35 -2.49 7.09 14.86
N ASN A 36 -1.71 7.31 15.92
CA ASN A 36 -0.26 7.25 15.83
C ASN A 36 0.19 5.82 15.55
N VAL A 37 1.18 5.66 14.66
CA VAL A 37 1.91 4.41 14.48
C VAL A 37 2.49 3.96 15.83
N SER A 38 2.11 2.77 16.29
CA SER A 38 2.61 2.16 17.53
C SER A 38 3.52 0.98 17.25
N ASN A 39 3.30 0.26 16.14
CA ASN A 39 4.16 -0.82 15.67
C ASN A 39 4.95 -0.38 14.44
N VAL A 40 6.08 0.29 14.67
CA VAL A 40 6.95 0.81 13.59
C VAL A 40 7.62 -0.29 12.77
N SER A 41 7.76 -1.49 13.35
CA SER A 41 8.34 -2.66 12.66
C SER A 41 7.33 -3.39 11.79
N SER A 42 6.07 -2.96 11.77
CA SER A 42 5.06 -3.58 10.91
C SER A 42 5.47 -3.48 9.43
N PRO A 43 5.43 -4.59 8.67
CA PRO A 43 5.73 -4.57 7.24
C PRO A 43 4.77 -3.66 6.46
N LEU A 44 3.60 -3.36 7.03
CA LEU A 44 2.62 -2.46 6.44
C LEU A 44 3.12 -1.01 6.36
N VAL A 45 3.99 -0.56 7.28
CA VAL A 45 4.54 0.81 7.23
C VAL A 45 5.33 1.02 5.94
N ARG A 46 6.25 0.11 5.61
CA ARG A 46 7.01 0.17 4.35
C ARG A 46 6.15 -0.10 3.11
N MET A 47 5.12 -0.94 3.21
CA MET A 47 4.16 -1.18 2.11
C MET A 47 3.42 0.08 1.68
N LEU A 48 3.14 0.97 2.63
CA LEU A 48 2.46 2.24 2.38
C LEU A 48 3.37 3.33 1.80
N ASN A 49 4.55 2.96 1.30
CA ASN A 49 5.55 3.90 0.76
C ASN A 49 6.01 4.95 1.80
N VAL A 50 5.95 4.61 3.10
CA VAL A 50 6.39 5.52 4.18
C VAL A 50 7.91 5.44 4.32
N GLY A 51 8.63 6.48 3.90
CA GLY A 51 10.09 6.57 4.04
C GLY A 51 10.56 7.17 5.37
N PHE A 52 9.69 7.90 6.08
CA PHE A 52 10.04 8.55 7.34
C PHE A 52 8.86 8.52 8.32
N LEU A 53 9.19 8.34 9.61
CA LEU A 53 8.28 8.56 10.73
C LEU A 53 8.72 9.81 11.49
N ALA A 54 7.78 10.65 11.89
CA ALA A 54 8.06 11.87 12.63
C ALA A 54 7.52 11.77 14.07
N SER A 55 8.27 12.24 15.06
CA SER A 55 7.81 12.33 16.45
C SER A 55 8.29 13.60 17.13
N SER A 56 7.38 14.27 17.85
CA SER A 56 7.64 15.45 18.68
C SER A 56 7.79 15.12 20.17
N VAL A 57 7.51 13.87 20.58
CA VAL A 57 7.55 13.45 21.99
C VAL A 57 8.58 12.36 22.17
N PHE A 58 9.56 12.65 23.03
CA PHE A 58 10.48 11.64 23.56
C PHE A 58 10.20 11.44 25.06
N PRO A 59 10.22 10.21 25.57
CA PRO A 59 10.58 9.01 24.84
C PRO A 59 9.31 8.16 24.60
N TYR A 60 8.96 7.88 23.35
CA TYR A 60 8.10 6.72 23.06
C TYR A 60 8.96 5.46 23.25
N THR A 61 9.45 5.23 24.47
CA THR A 61 10.45 4.20 24.83
C THR A 61 9.92 3.23 25.89
N GLN A 62 8.75 2.66 25.70
CA GLN A 62 8.45 1.44 26.45
C GLN A 62 8.04 0.23 25.61
N GLU A 63 7.74 0.40 24.32
CA GLU A 63 7.40 -0.74 23.45
C GLU A 63 8.04 -0.70 22.05
N LEU A 64 8.96 0.23 21.80
CA LEU A 64 9.92 0.00 20.71
C LEU A 64 10.90 -1.06 21.23
N GLY A 65 10.67 -2.32 20.85
CA GLY A 65 11.67 -3.36 20.96
C GLY A 65 13.00 -2.95 20.28
N PRO A 66 14.02 -3.82 20.23
CA PRO A 66 15.43 -3.47 19.98
C PRO A 66 15.78 -2.90 18.58
N GLN A 67 14.84 -2.38 17.80
CA GLN A 67 15.08 -1.81 16.47
C GLN A 67 15.04 -0.27 16.53
N HIS A 68 16.19 0.33 16.77
CA HIS A 68 16.38 1.77 16.63
C HIS A 68 16.28 2.14 15.15
N LEU A 69 15.15 2.71 14.71
CA LEU A 69 15.09 3.36 13.40
C LEU A 69 16.15 4.49 13.38
N PRO A 70 16.95 4.60 12.31
CA PRO A 70 18.00 5.61 12.25
C PRO A 70 17.39 7.01 12.23
N LEU A 71 17.85 7.87 13.14
CA LEU A 71 17.51 9.29 13.13
C LEU A 71 18.07 9.94 11.86
N ALA A 72 17.18 10.53 11.07
CA ALA A 72 17.53 11.19 9.82
C ALA A 72 17.65 12.71 9.97
N ALA A 73 16.81 13.32 10.83
CA ALA A 73 16.85 14.76 11.09
C ALA A 73 16.18 15.11 12.43
N ASP A 74 16.57 16.24 13.01
CA ASP A 74 15.88 16.91 14.13
C ASP A 74 15.71 18.39 13.74
N ILE A 75 14.46 18.82 13.55
CA ILE A 75 14.11 20.15 13.04
C ILE A 75 13.02 20.73 13.93
N ALA A 76 13.32 21.83 14.61
CA ALA A 76 12.37 22.57 15.45
C ALA A 76 11.65 21.68 16.51
N GLY A 77 12.36 20.71 17.10
CA GLY A 77 11.81 19.79 18.10
C GLY A 77 11.02 18.62 17.51
N LEU A 78 11.01 18.46 16.17
CA LEU A 78 10.45 17.31 15.48
C LEU A 78 11.59 16.41 14.98
N ARG A 79 11.59 15.15 15.40
CA ARG A 79 12.57 14.15 14.96
C ARG A 79 12.00 13.29 13.85
N PHE A 80 12.79 13.07 12.82
CA PHE A 80 12.46 12.22 11.67
C PHE A 80 13.33 10.97 11.70
N TYR A 81 12.70 9.81 11.67
CA TYR A 81 13.35 8.50 11.64
C TYR A 81 13.14 7.87 10.27
N ARG A 82 14.21 7.35 9.67
CA ARG A 82 14.14 6.70 8.35
C ARG A 82 13.60 5.27 8.50
N VAL A 83 12.57 4.96 7.72
CA VAL A 83 12.09 3.59 7.55
C VAL A 83 12.98 2.91 6.49
N PRO A 84 13.59 1.75 6.78
CA PRO A 84 14.39 1.03 5.80
C PRO A 84 13.51 0.44 4.70
N ASP A 85 14.03 0.45 3.48
CA ASP A 85 13.46 -0.22 2.31
C ASP A 85 11.94 0.01 2.10
N PRO A 86 11.49 1.28 2.03
CA PRO A 86 10.10 1.58 1.69
C PRO A 86 9.80 1.04 0.29
N LEU A 87 8.67 0.35 0.14
CA LEU A 87 8.24 -0.13 -1.17
C LEU A 87 7.78 1.05 -2.03
N PRO A 88 8.04 1.04 -3.35
CA PRO A 88 7.44 2.01 -4.27
C PRO A 88 5.90 2.01 -4.16
N ARG A 89 5.25 3.07 -4.64
CA ARG A 89 3.78 3.16 -4.63
C ARG A 89 3.12 2.10 -5.53
N PHE A 90 3.85 1.62 -6.53
CA PHE A 90 3.47 0.59 -7.49
C PHE A 90 4.62 -0.41 -7.63
N PHE A 91 4.34 -1.69 -7.44
CA PHE A 91 5.37 -2.73 -7.44
C PHE A 91 4.78 -4.07 -7.90
N LEU A 92 5.63 -4.95 -8.40
CA LEU A 92 5.24 -6.30 -8.80
C LEU A 92 5.49 -7.28 -7.66
N VAL A 93 4.54 -8.17 -7.40
CA VAL A 93 4.66 -9.25 -6.41
C VAL A 93 4.78 -10.60 -7.09
N ARG A 94 5.44 -11.55 -6.41
CA ARG A 94 5.70 -12.89 -6.94
C ARG A 94 4.61 -13.90 -6.57
N ARG A 95 3.84 -13.64 -5.51
CA ARG A 95 2.81 -14.56 -4.99
C ARG A 95 1.52 -13.81 -4.68
N LEU A 96 0.39 -14.48 -4.88
CA LEU A 96 -0.91 -14.00 -4.45
C LEU A 96 -1.44 -14.93 -3.36
N HIS A 97 -1.87 -14.33 -2.25
CA HIS A 97 -2.66 -15.02 -1.23
C HIS A 97 -4.13 -14.65 -1.44
N LEU A 98 -4.91 -15.59 -1.96
CA LEU A 98 -6.32 -15.35 -2.26
C LEU A 98 -7.17 -15.52 -1.01
N VAL A 99 -8.08 -14.57 -0.79
CA VAL A 99 -8.99 -14.54 0.36
C VAL A 99 -10.43 -14.24 -0.09
N ASN A 100 -11.40 -14.57 0.75
CA ASN A 100 -12.83 -14.44 0.44
C ASN A 100 -13.49 -13.19 1.02
N GLY A 101 -12.73 -12.31 1.67
CA GLY A 101 -13.28 -11.06 2.21
C GLY A 101 -12.33 -10.29 3.12
N PRO A 102 -12.81 -9.16 3.66
CA PRO A 102 -11.98 -8.22 4.43
C PRO A 102 -11.44 -8.80 5.73
N ASP A 103 -12.17 -9.72 6.39
CA ASP A 103 -11.74 -10.29 7.67
C ASP A 103 -10.56 -11.25 7.50
N GLU A 104 -10.62 -12.14 6.50
CA GLU A 104 -9.50 -13.00 6.12
C GLU A 104 -8.29 -12.16 5.67
N ALA A 105 -8.53 -11.11 4.88
CA ALA A 105 -7.49 -10.19 4.45
C ALA A 105 -6.79 -9.53 5.65
N SER A 106 -7.58 -8.98 6.59
CA SER A 106 -7.05 -8.31 7.79
C SER A 106 -6.27 -9.27 8.68
N SER A 107 -6.76 -10.50 8.84
CA SER A 107 -6.08 -11.53 9.63
C SER A 107 -4.71 -11.89 9.04
N TYR A 108 -4.65 -12.08 7.71
CA TYR A 108 -3.41 -12.42 7.03
C TYR A 108 -2.39 -11.26 7.04
N LEU A 109 -2.84 -10.04 6.78
CA LEU A 109 -1.99 -8.85 6.78
C LEU A 109 -1.40 -8.52 8.17
N GLY A 110 -2.04 -8.99 9.24
CA GLY A 110 -1.56 -8.83 10.61
C GLY A 110 -0.45 -9.80 11.01
N ARG A 111 -0.11 -10.77 10.16
CA ARG A 111 0.94 -11.75 10.46
C ARG A 111 2.33 -11.13 10.39
N ALA A 112 3.22 -11.57 11.28
CA ALA A 112 4.60 -11.09 11.33
C ALA A 112 5.44 -11.51 10.12
N ASP A 113 5.06 -12.58 9.43
CA ASP A 113 5.74 -13.13 8.26
C ASP A 113 5.24 -12.57 6.92
N PHE A 114 4.26 -11.66 6.93
CA PHE A 114 3.75 -11.03 5.71
C PHE A 114 4.84 -10.19 5.02
N ALA A 115 5.15 -10.54 3.76
CA ALA A 115 6.20 -9.92 2.97
C ALA A 115 5.64 -9.09 1.79
N PRO A 116 5.24 -7.83 1.99
CA PRO A 116 4.47 -7.06 1.00
C PRO A 116 5.18 -6.79 -0.33
N GLY A 117 6.51 -6.94 -0.41
CA GLY A 117 7.25 -6.83 -1.68
C GLY A 117 7.29 -8.13 -2.48
N GLU A 118 6.97 -9.26 -1.85
CA GLU A 118 7.04 -10.59 -2.44
C GLU A 118 5.65 -11.19 -2.66
N GLU A 119 4.67 -10.80 -1.83
CA GLU A 119 3.31 -11.29 -1.91
C GLU A 119 2.27 -10.18 -1.72
N ALA A 120 1.09 -10.40 -2.29
CA ALA A 120 -0.09 -9.57 -2.04
C ALA A 120 -1.29 -10.43 -1.65
N VAL A 121 -2.09 -9.92 -0.72
CA VAL A 121 -3.38 -10.52 -0.36
C VAL A 121 -4.44 -10.00 -1.31
N VAL A 122 -5.17 -10.86 -2.01
CA VAL A 122 -6.14 -10.45 -3.03
C VAL A 122 -7.50 -11.08 -2.76
N GLU A 123 -8.53 -10.24 -2.64
CA GLU A 123 -9.92 -10.71 -2.54
C GLU A 123 -10.41 -11.12 -3.94
N SER A 124 -10.48 -12.44 -4.19
CA SER A 124 -10.98 -12.97 -5.46
C SER A 124 -11.34 -14.44 -5.36
N GLN A 125 -12.49 -14.81 -5.95
CA GLN A 125 -12.87 -16.21 -6.17
C GLN A 125 -12.55 -16.71 -7.59
N GLU A 126 -12.13 -15.82 -8.48
CA GLU A 126 -11.93 -16.09 -9.91
C GLU A 126 -10.45 -16.29 -10.26
N LEU A 127 -9.55 -15.57 -9.59
CA LEU A 127 -8.12 -15.66 -9.87
C LEU A 127 -7.59 -17.05 -9.52
N ARG A 128 -6.78 -17.61 -10.42
CA ARG A 128 -6.02 -18.84 -10.21
C ARG A 128 -4.57 -18.55 -10.63
N PRO A 129 -3.67 -18.23 -9.67
CA PRO A 129 -2.26 -18.11 -9.97
C PRO A 129 -1.67 -19.51 -10.15
N ASP A 130 -1.38 -19.89 -11.39
CA ASP A 130 -0.75 -21.16 -11.72
C ASP A 130 0.78 -21.06 -11.57
N GLY A 131 1.24 -20.91 -10.32
CA GLY A 131 2.65 -20.78 -9.98
C GLY A 131 3.10 -19.34 -9.68
N PRO A 132 4.42 -19.12 -9.54
CA PRO A 132 4.97 -17.81 -9.20
C PRO A 132 4.77 -16.83 -10.35
N LEU A 133 4.41 -15.59 -10.00
CA LEU A 133 4.28 -14.49 -10.93
C LEU A 133 5.65 -13.93 -11.33
N GLY A 134 5.69 -13.30 -12.50
CA GLY A 134 6.83 -12.58 -13.04
C GLY A 134 7.17 -11.34 -12.23
N GLY A 135 8.47 -11.05 -12.14
CA GLY A 135 8.96 -9.75 -11.68
C GLY A 135 9.01 -8.76 -12.84
N GLY A 136 9.78 -7.70 -12.66
CA GLY A 136 10.00 -6.71 -13.71
C GLY A 136 10.20 -5.30 -13.15
N THR A 137 10.02 -4.31 -14.03
CA THR A 137 10.20 -2.89 -13.71
C THR A 137 8.90 -2.14 -13.86
N VAL A 138 8.64 -1.21 -12.94
CA VAL A 138 7.50 -0.31 -12.98
C VAL A 138 8.01 1.12 -13.02
N GLN A 139 7.64 1.86 -14.06
CA GLN A 139 7.94 3.29 -14.21
C GLN A 139 6.64 4.09 -14.11
N VAL A 140 6.66 5.17 -13.33
CA VAL A 140 5.52 6.08 -13.17
C VAL A 140 5.72 7.25 -14.12
N GLU A 141 4.96 7.28 -15.22
CA GLU A 141 5.02 8.34 -16.22
C GLU A 141 4.23 9.58 -15.79
N LEU A 142 3.08 9.35 -15.16
CA LEU A 142 2.22 10.42 -14.66
C LEU A 142 1.59 10.01 -13.34
N TYR A 143 1.63 10.94 -12.39
CA TYR A 143 0.94 10.81 -11.12
C TYR A 143 0.15 12.08 -10.80
N SER A 144 -1.17 12.03 -10.97
CA SER A 144 -2.07 13.14 -10.66
C SER A 144 -3.27 12.68 -9.84
N ALA A 145 -4.07 13.65 -9.37
CA ALA A 145 -5.21 13.37 -8.50
C ALA A 145 -6.28 12.46 -9.16
N ASN A 146 -6.44 12.53 -10.48
CA ASN A 146 -7.47 11.81 -11.21
C ASN A 146 -6.93 10.92 -12.35
N ARG A 147 -5.61 10.86 -12.54
CA ARG A 147 -4.99 10.07 -13.61
C ARG A 147 -3.61 9.58 -13.19
N ILE A 148 -3.36 8.31 -13.44
CA ILE A 148 -2.05 7.68 -13.23
C ILE A 148 -1.69 6.91 -14.49
N GLU A 149 -0.47 7.10 -14.98
CA GLU A 149 0.08 6.35 -16.10
C GLU A 149 1.35 5.64 -15.67
N LEU A 150 1.43 4.35 -15.98
CA LEU A 150 2.55 3.49 -15.66
C LEU A 150 3.00 2.76 -16.92
N ASP A 151 4.32 2.68 -17.10
CA ASP A 151 4.95 1.77 -18.05
C ASP A 151 5.57 0.61 -17.26
N VAL A 152 5.12 -0.60 -17.53
CA VAL A 152 5.54 -1.81 -16.83
C VAL A 152 6.15 -2.79 -17.82
N VAL A 153 7.34 -3.29 -17.51
CA VAL A 153 7.95 -4.42 -18.23
C VAL A 153 7.91 -5.61 -17.28
N ALA A 154 7.16 -6.64 -17.64
CA ALA A 154 6.98 -7.84 -16.83
C ALA A 154 7.70 -9.04 -17.48
N ASP A 155 8.45 -9.80 -16.69
CA ASP A 155 9.22 -10.96 -17.18
C ASP A 155 8.35 -12.20 -17.48
N GLY A 156 7.04 -12.07 -17.27
CA GLY A 156 6.03 -13.10 -17.44
C GLY A 156 4.69 -12.57 -16.95
N ARG A 157 3.69 -13.45 -16.79
CA ARG A 157 2.42 -13.07 -16.16
C ARG A 157 2.70 -12.51 -14.76
N ALA A 158 2.28 -11.28 -14.50
CA ALA A 158 2.67 -10.53 -13.30
C ALA A 158 1.44 -9.93 -12.62
N PHE A 159 1.61 -9.51 -11.36
CA PHE A 159 0.58 -8.77 -10.65
C PHE A 159 1.17 -7.48 -10.11
N LEU A 160 0.57 -6.37 -10.54
CA LEU A 160 0.86 -5.05 -10.02
C LEU A 160 0.07 -4.83 -8.75
N ALA A 161 0.77 -4.74 -7.62
CA ALA A 161 0.22 -4.24 -6.37
C ALA A 161 0.54 -2.75 -6.22
N SER A 162 -0.25 -2.06 -5.39
CA SER A 162 -0.04 -0.64 -5.11
C SER A 162 -0.43 -0.29 -3.69
N SER A 163 -0.04 0.91 -3.25
CA SER A 163 -0.59 1.59 -2.07
C SER A 163 -1.64 2.66 -2.44
N GLU A 164 -2.31 2.48 -3.59
CA GLU A 164 -3.43 3.31 -4.04
C GLU A 164 -4.76 2.73 -3.62
N THR A 165 -5.55 3.50 -2.86
CA THR A 165 -6.85 3.03 -2.38
C THR A 165 -7.80 2.71 -3.54
N LEU A 166 -8.42 1.53 -3.49
CA LEU A 166 -9.49 1.15 -4.40
C LEU A 166 -10.83 1.74 -3.90
N TYR A 167 -11.16 2.91 -4.40
CA TYR A 167 -12.46 3.58 -4.21
C TYR A 167 -13.29 3.53 -5.51
N ALA A 168 -14.61 3.56 -5.39
CA ALA A 168 -15.54 3.57 -6.53
C ALA A 168 -15.29 4.79 -7.43
N GLY A 169 -15.40 4.61 -8.75
CA GLY A 169 -15.13 5.64 -9.77
C GLY A 169 -13.74 5.58 -10.40
N TRP A 170 -12.85 4.72 -9.92
CA TRP A 170 -11.60 4.41 -10.63
C TRP A 170 -11.80 3.33 -11.69
N THR A 171 -11.27 3.56 -12.88
CA THR A 171 -11.19 2.60 -13.99
C THR A 171 -9.74 2.41 -14.43
N ALA A 172 -9.45 1.29 -15.10
CA ALA A 172 -8.13 1.03 -15.67
C ALA A 172 -8.22 0.53 -17.11
N THR A 173 -7.17 0.83 -17.86
CA THR A 173 -6.85 0.14 -19.11
C THR A 173 -5.42 -0.35 -19.09
N ILE A 174 -5.19 -1.49 -19.75
CA ILE A 174 -3.86 -2.04 -20.03
C ILE A 174 -3.75 -2.13 -21.55
N ASN A 175 -2.75 -1.47 -22.13
CA ASN A 175 -2.54 -1.41 -23.58
C ASN A 175 -3.82 -0.97 -24.34
N GLY A 176 -4.55 0.00 -23.77
CA GLY A 176 -5.79 0.55 -24.31
C GLY A 176 -7.04 -0.32 -24.13
N LYS A 177 -6.91 -1.54 -23.58
CA LYS A 177 -8.05 -2.43 -23.32
C LYS A 177 -8.53 -2.30 -21.86
N PRO A 178 -9.84 -2.34 -21.58
CA PRO A 178 -10.35 -2.29 -20.21
C PRO A 178 -9.74 -3.39 -19.33
N ALA A 179 -9.34 -3.00 -18.11
CA ALA A 179 -8.78 -3.90 -17.12
C ALA A 179 -9.55 -3.77 -15.79
N ARG A 180 -9.72 -4.91 -15.11
CA ARG A 180 -10.43 -4.97 -13.82
C ARG A 180 -9.45 -4.79 -12.67
N PHE A 181 -9.75 -3.89 -11.75
CA PHE A 181 -9.03 -3.82 -10.48
C PHE A 181 -9.39 -4.98 -9.56
N HIS A 182 -8.40 -5.47 -8.84
CA HIS A 182 -8.55 -6.45 -7.77
C HIS A 182 -8.33 -5.76 -6.42
N MET A 183 -9.23 -6.03 -5.46
CA MET A 183 -9.06 -5.56 -4.08
C MET A 183 -7.84 -6.26 -3.47
N THR A 184 -6.82 -5.47 -3.19
CA THR A 184 -5.46 -5.91 -2.87
C THR A 184 -5.03 -5.34 -1.54
N ASN A 185 -4.41 -6.16 -0.69
CA ASN A 185 -3.96 -5.81 0.65
C ASN A 185 -5.06 -5.08 1.46
N GLY A 186 -6.30 -5.59 1.34
CA GLY A 186 -7.49 -5.19 2.07
C GLY A 186 -8.13 -3.86 1.65
N VAL A 187 -7.44 -3.00 0.90
CA VAL A 187 -7.95 -1.65 0.59
C VAL A 187 -7.39 -1.03 -0.70
N PHE A 188 -6.34 -1.59 -1.26
CA PHE A 188 -5.64 -1.03 -2.41
C PHE A 188 -6.08 -1.69 -3.71
N ARG A 189 -5.75 -1.05 -4.82
CA ARG A 189 -5.99 -1.60 -6.16
C ARG A 189 -4.78 -2.39 -6.64
N GLY A 190 -5.04 -3.53 -7.27
CA GLY A 190 -4.05 -4.30 -8.01
C GLY A 190 -4.57 -4.68 -9.39
N LEU A 191 -3.66 -5.03 -10.29
CA LEU A 191 -3.96 -5.41 -11.67
C LEU A 191 -3.16 -6.66 -12.05
N MET A 192 -3.83 -7.60 -12.73
CA MET A 192 -3.15 -8.70 -13.41
C MET A 192 -2.59 -8.19 -14.74
N LEU A 193 -1.34 -8.56 -15.04
CA LEU A 193 -0.61 -8.17 -16.25
C LEU A 193 -0.17 -9.41 -17.03
N ASP A 194 -0.15 -9.28 -18.36
CA ASP A 194 0.52 -10.24 -19.22
C ASP A 194 2.04 -9.99 -19.19
N GLY A 195 2.82 -10.96 -19.65
CA GLY A 195 4.27 -10.78 -19.83
C GLY A 195 4.59 -9.78 -20.94
N GLY A 196 5.72 -9.08 -20.79
CA GLY A 196 6.19 -8.07 -21.72
C GLY A 196 5.82 -6.64 -21.30
N VAL A 197 5.69 -5.76 -22.29
CA VAL A 197 5.43 -4.33 -22.07
C VAL A 197 3.94 -4.07 -21.89
N ASN A 198 3.60 -3.41 -20.78
CA ASN A 198 2.24 -3.07 -20.38
C ASN A 198 2.18 -1.57 -20.09
N ARG A 199 1.43 -0.82 -20.91
CA ARG A 199 1.07 0.57 -20.61
C ARG A 199 -0.25 0.61 -19.88
N ILE A 200 -0.21 1.09 -18.64
CA ILE A 200 -1.36 1.10 -17.74
C ILE A 200 -1.83 2.54 -17.58
N VAL A 201 -3.13 2.76 -17.77
CA VAL A 201 -3.76 4.06 -17.50
C VAL A 201 -4.89 3.84 -16.52
N MET A 202 -4.79 4.47 -15.35
CA MET A 202 -5.84 4.50 -14.34
C MET A 202 -6.46 5.89 -14.33
N THR A 203 -7.79 5.97 -14.39
CA THR A 203 -8.53 7.24 -14.39
C THR A 203 -9.62 7.24 -13.36
N TYR A 204 -9.80 8.38 -12.70
CA TYR A 204 -10.89 8.59 -11.77
C TYR A 204 -11.97 9.46 -12.40
N TRP A 205 -13.18 8.91 -12.48
CA TRP A 205 -14.39 9.65 -12.79
C TRP A 205 -15.48 9.22 -11.79
N PRO A 206 -15.79 10.01 -10.75
CA PRO A 206 -16.94 9.74 -9.91
C PRO A 206 -18.21 9.71 -10.77
N GLU A 207 -18.98 8.63 -10.66
CA GLU A 207 -20.34 8.58 -11.19
C GLU A 207 -21.20 9.63 -10.45
N ARG A 208 -22.07 10.31 -11.19
CA ARG A 208 -23.01 11.31 -10.65
C ARG A 208 -24.15 10.67 -9.88
#